data_AF-A0A1S2M760-F1
#
_entry.id   AF-A0A1S2M760-F1
#
_cell.length_a   1.000
_cell.length_b   1.000
_cell.length_c   1.000
_cell.angle_alpha   90.00
_cell.angle_beta   90.00
_cell.angle_gamma   90.00
#
_symmetry.space_group_name_H-M   'P 1'
#
loop_
_entity.id
_entity.type
_entity.pdbx_description
1 polymer ?
#
loop_
_entity_poly.entity_id
_entity_poly.type
_entity_poly.pdbx_seq_one_letter_code
_entity_poly.pdbx_strand_id
1 'polypeptide(L)'
;MLLLIAHQLISILFLILFPLPIIAFVKSRTKQQLPTPKLWKILVMLANLALFVSLITGFIIFPDYTSLRVWISVILVLVIGAFLGIFSKRLKLYQLEKDIEAQQKHLRKISTIGFGYIIITIGTFWFMSNWHNF
;
A
#
# COMPACT_ATOMS: atom_id res chain seq x y z
N MET A 1 -1.24 5.68 25.94
CA MET A 1 0.05 6.17 25.40
C MET A 1 0.76 5.12 24.54
N LEU A 2 1.03 3.91 25.06
CA LEU A 2 1.74 2.86 24.32
C LEU A 2 1.02 2.40 23.03
N LEU A 3 -0.32 2.28 23.07
CA LEU A 3 -1.14 1.93 21.90
C LEU A 3 -1.08 2.99 20.78
N LEU A 4 -1.03 4.28 21.15
CA LEU A 4 -0.92 5.39 20.20
C LEU A 4 0.45 5.38 19.50
N ILE A 5 1.53 5.16 20.27
CA ILE A 5 2.90 5.06 19.73
C ILE A 5 2.99 3.86 18.78
N ALA A 6 2.44 2.71 19.16
CA ALA A 6 2.39 1.54 18.29
C ALA A 6 1.63 1.82 16.99
N HIS A 7 0.47 2.47 17.06
CA HIS A 7 -0.32 2.85 15.89
C HIS A 7 0.45 3.81 14.95
N GLN A 8 1.20 4.78 15.51
CA GLN A 8 2.03 5.71 14.75
C GLN A 8 3.22 5.00 14.07
N LEU A 9 3.93 4.13 14.78
CA LEU A 9 5.06 3.37 14.23
C LEU A 9 4.61 2.46 13.08
N ILE A 10 3.50 1.76 13.25
CA ILE A 10 2.89 0.92 12.21
C ILE A 10 2.49 1.76 11.00
N SER A 11 1.96 2.97 11.24
CA SER A 11 1.58 3.90 10.18
C SER A 11 2.80 4.42 9.38
N ILE A 12 3.95 4.63 10.03
CA ILE A 12 5.19 5.05 9.35
C ILE A 12 5.77 3.93 8.47
N LEU A 13 5.60 2.67 8.85
CA LEU A 13 6.06 1.53 8.04
C LEU A 13 5.43 1.52 6.64
N PHE A 14 4.28 2.17 6.42
CA PHE A 14 3.68 2.31 5.08
C PHE A 14 4.48 3.18 4.12
N LEU A 15 5.21 4.17 4.64
CA LEU A 15 6.03 5.05 3.81
C LEU A 15 7.18 4.27 3.16
N ILE A 16 7.65 3.20 3.81
CA ILE A 16 8.72 2.32 3.30
C ILE A 16 8.29 1.58 2.01
N LEU A 17 6.98 1.51 1.71
CA LEU A 17 6.47 0.85 0.52
C LEU A 17 6.41 1.76 -0.71
N PHE A 18 6.48 3.08 -0.55
CA PHE A 18 6.44 4.02 -1.67
C PHE A 18 7.53 3.78 -2.74
N PRO A 19 8.76 3.42 -2.37
CA PRO A 19 9.80 3.09 -3.35
C PRO A 19 9.46 1.89 -4.24
N LEU A 20 8.67 0.92 -3.77
CA LEU A 20 8.40 -0.33 -4.50
C LEU A 20 7.70 -0.08 -5.86
N PRO A 21 6.59 0.67 -5.93
CA PRO A 21 6.01 1.12 -7.20
C PRO A 21 6.98 1.85 -8.13
N ILE A 22 7.82 2.72 -7.57
CA ILE A 22 8.75 3.56 -8.34
C ILE A 22 9.81 2.68 -8.99
N ILE A 23 10.39 1.75 -8.22
CA ILE A 23 11.39 0.82 -8.76
C ILE A 23 10.74 -0.10 -9.79
N ALA A 24 9.50 -0.56 -9.59
CA ALA A 24 8.76 -1.33 -10.60
C ALA A 24 8.58 -0.56 -11.91
N PHE A 25 8.26 0.73 -11.84
CA PHE A 25 8.14 1.58 -13.01
C PHE A 25 9.45 1.74 -13.77
N VAL A 26 10.53 2.09 -13.06
CA VAL A 26 11.85 2.29 -13.66
C VAL A 26 12.31 1.02 -14.36
N LYS A 27 12.17 -0.14 -13.70
CA LYS A 27 12.56 -1.44 -14.27
C LYS A 27 11.70 -1.83 -15.47
N SER A 28 10.40 -1.51 -15.44
CA SER A 28 9.52 -1.71 -16.59
C SER A 28 9.97 -0.91 -17.82
N ARG A 29 10.40 0.34 -17.62
CA ARG A 29 10.89 1.22 -18.69
C ARG A 29 12.22 0.74 -19.27
N THR A 30 13.14 0.29 -18.41
CA THR A 30 14.46 -0.21 -18.84
C THR A 30 14.44 -1.66 -19.32
N LYS A 31 13.28 -2.31 -19.36
CA LYS A 31 13.10 -3.75 -19.68
C LYS A 31 13.95 -4.65 -18.79
N GLN A 32 14.27 -4.20 -17.59
CA GLN A 32 15.04 -4.97 -16.61
C GLN A 32 14.11 -5.75 -15.70
N GLN A 33 14.61 -6.85 -15.16
CA GLN A 33 13.88 -7.63 -14.16
C GLN A 33 13.91 -6.92 -12.80
N LEU A 34 12.87 -7.19 -12.00
CA LEU A 34 12.82 -6.75 -10.61
C LEU A 34 13.91 -7.44 -9.79
N PRO A 35 14.71 -6.70 -9.00
CA PRO A 35 15.59 -7.30 -8.02
C PRO A 35 14.74 -7.92 -6.90
N THR A 36 15.07 -9.15 -6.50
CA THR A 36 14.50 -9.86 -5.34
C THR A 36 12.96 -9.76 -5.19
N PRO A 37 12.18 -10.16 -6.21
CA PRO A 37 10.72 -10.02 -6.19
C PRO A 37 10.06 -10.78 -5.02
N LYS A 38 10.71 -11.83 -4.48
CA LYS A 38 10.26 -12.55 -3.28
C LYS A 38 10.22 -11.65 -2.05
N LEU A 39 11.26 -10.84 -1.84
CA LEU A 39 11.37 -9.91 -0.71
C LEU A 39 10.29 -8.83 -0.81
N TRP A 40 10.06 -8.31 -2.00
CA TRP A 40 9.01 -7.33 -2.26
C TRP A 40 7.62 -7.85 -1.90
N LYS A 41 7.34 -9.12 -2.20
CA LYS A 41 6.07 -9.77 -1.85
C LYS A 41 5.90 -9.84 -0.34
N ILE A 42 6.97 -10.18 0.38
CA ILE A 42 6.96 -10.23 1.85
C ILE A 42 6.69 -8.85 2.41
N LEU A 43 7.37 -7.81 1.93
CA LEU A 43 7.15 -6.42 2.36
C LEU A 43 5.69 -5.97 2.16
N VAL A 44 5.13 -6.24 0.98
CA VAL A 44 3.74 -5.88 0.66
C VAL A 44 2.75 -6.67 1.54
N MET A 45 3.06 -7.92 1.86
CA MET A 45 2.22 -8.73 2.75
C MET A 45 2.26 -8.24 4.20
N LEU A 46 3.46 -7.94 4.72
CA LEU A 46 3.64 -7.35 6.06
C LEU A 46 2.94 -6.00 6.17
N ALA A 47 3.02 -5.18 5.13
CA ALA A 47 2.28 -3.94 5.04
C ALA A 47 0.77 -4.14 5.08
N ASN A 48 0.24 -5.07 4.28
CA ASN A 48 -1.20 -5.29 4.30
C ASN A 48 -1.70 -5.77 5.69
N LEU A 49 -0.89 -6.57 6.40
CA LEU A 49 -1.15 -6.96 7.77
C LEU A 49 -1.09 -5.74 8.72
N ALA A 50 -0.08 -4.89 8.57
CA ALA A 50 0.06 -3.66 9.34
C ALA A 50 -1.15 -2.72 9.13
N LEU A 51 -1.78 -2.68 7.94
CA LEU A 51 -2.95 -1.82 7.70
C LEU A 51 -4.13 -2.34 8.50
N PHE A 52 -4.29 -3.66 8.52
CA PHE A 52 -5.35 -4.29 9.26
C PHE A 52 -5.21 -4.04 10.77
N VAL A 53 -3.99 -4.15 11.31
CA VAL A 53 -3.71 -3.83 12.72
C VAL A 53 -3.92 -2.33 12.99
N SER A 54 -3.46 -1.45 12.09
CA SER A 54 -3.67 0.00 12.21
C SER A 54 -5.15 0.36 12.24
N LEU A 55 -5.96 -0.26 11.38
CA LEU A 55 -7.40 -0.05 11.31
C LEU A 55 -8.11 -0.51 12.60
N ILE A 56 -7.79 -1.71 13.10
CA ILE A 56 -8.35 -2.22 14.37
C ILE A 56 -7.95 -1.31 15.54
N THR A 57 -6.67 -0.97 15.64
CA THR A 57 -6.17 -0.10 16.73
C THR A 57 -6.76 1.31 16.63
N GLY A 58 -6.96 1.85 15.43
CA GLY A 58 -7.62 3.13 15.21
C GLY A 58 -9.04 3.16 15.77
N PHE A 59 -9.84 2.12 15.52
CA PHE A 59 -11.19 1.99 16.08
C PHE A 59 -11.23 1.86 17.60
N ILE A 60 -10.19 1.29 18.22
CA ILE A 60 -10.08 1.19 19.68
C ILE A 60 -9.70 2.53 20.29
N ILE A 61 -8.79 3.29 19.65
CA ILE A 61 -8.30 4.58 20.16
C ILE A 61 -9.35 5.68 19.98
N PHE A 62 -10.06 5.69 18.85
CA PHE A 62 -11.02 6.74 18.48
C PHE A 62 -12.41 6.13 18.25
N PRO A 63 -13.20 5.88 19.32
CA PRO A 63 -14.50 5.24 19.23
C PRO A 63 -15.62 6.22 18.82
N ASP A 64 -15.41 6.98 17.75
CA ASP A 64 -16.45 7.84 17.16
C ASP A 64 -17.03 7.18 15.90
N TYR A 65 -17.90 6.18 16.12
CA TYR A 65 -18.50 5.39 15.05
C TYR A 65 -19.62 6.11 14.29
N THR A 66 -20.04 7.30 14.77
CA THR A 66 -21.12 8.08 14.16
C THR A 66 -20.61 9.06 13.10
N SER A 67 -19.31 9.38 13.15
CA SER A 67 -18.71 10.33 12.22
C SER A 67 -18.55 9.74 10.83
N LEU A 68 -19.20 10.38 9.84
CA LEU A 68 -19.04 10.04 8.42
C LEU A 68 -17.58 10.12 7.97
N ARG A 69 -16.77 11.01 8.57
CA ARG A 69 -15.33 11.15 8.26
C ARG A 69 -14.52 9.93 8.71
N VAL A 70 -14.88 9.30 9.83
CA VAL A 70 -14.25 8.04 10.28
C VAL A 70 -14.52 6.95 9.25
N TRP A 71 -15.75 6.84 8.74
CA TRP A 71 -16.08 5.87 7.69
C TRP A 71 -15.38 6.16 6.36
N ILE A 72 -15.25 7.42 5.94
CA ILE A 72 -14.43 7.78 4.77
C ILE A 72 -12.97 7.33 4.99
N SER A 73 -12.42 7.58 6.17
CA SER A 73 -11.04 7.19 6.51
C SER A 73 -10.86 5.67 6.46
N VAL A 74 -11.82 4.91 6.97
CA VAL A 74 -11.86 3.44 6.89
C VAL A 74 -11.90 2.98 5.44
N ILE A 75 -12.76 3.57 4.60
CA ILE A 75 -12.84 3.25 3.18
C ILE A 75 -11.51 3.53 2.48
N LEU A 76 -10.89 4.68 2.72
CA LEU A 76 -9.59 5.04 2.16
C LEU A 76 -8.51 4.02 2.53
N VAL A 77 -8.43 3.63 3.80
CA VAL A 77 -7.50 2.59 4.28
C VAL A 77 -7.78 1.23 3.64
N LEU A 78 -9.05 0.83 3.50
CA LEU A 78 -9.43 -0.42 2.82
C LEU A 78 -9.05 -0.40 1.34
N VAL A 79 -9.21 0.74 0.66
CA VAL A 79 -8.78 0.91 -0.73
C VAL A 79 -7.26 0.74 -0.82
N ILE A 80 -6.47 1.37 0.05
CA ILE A 80 -5.01 1.18 0.10
C ILE A 80 -4.67 -0.31 0.29
N GLY A 81 -5.34 -1.00 1.22
CA GLY A 81 -5.16 -2.44 1.43
C GLY A 81 -5.52 -3.28 0.21
N ALA A 82 -6.59 -2.95 -0.50
CA ALA A 82 -6.96 -3.62 -1.74
C ALA A 82 -5.87 -3.44 -2.82
N PHE A 83 -5.31 -2.24 -2.96
CA PHE A 83 -4.18 -1.98 -3.87
C PHE A 83 -2.95 -2.82 -3.51
N LEU A 84 -2.57 -2.90 -2.23
CA LEU A 84 -1.46 -3.75 -1.78
C LEU A 84 -1.73 -5.24 -2.06
N GLY A 85 -2.96 -5.70 -1.81
CA GLY A 85 -3.39 -7.07 -2.11
C GLY A 85 -3.28 -7.40 -3.60
N ILE A 86 -3.75 -6.50 -4.48
CA ILE A 86 -3.62 -6.65 -5.93
C ILE A 86 -2.14 -6.63 -6.34
N PHE A 87 -1.35 -5.71 -5.79
CA PHE A 87 0.09 -5.61 -6.05
C PHE A 87 0.81 -6.92 -5.71
N SER A 88 0.55 -7.49 -4.53
CA SER A 88 1.11 -8.79 -4.09
C SER A 88 0.72 -9.94 -5.03
N LYS A 89 -0.56 -10.00 -5.44
CA LYS A 89 -1.03 -11.01 -6.42
C LYS A 89 -0.31 -10.87 -7.76
N ARG A 90 -0.14 -9.64 -8.26
CA ARG A 90 0.56 -9.39 -9.53
C ARG A 90 2.05 -9.72 -9.45
N LEU A 91 2.68 -9.43 -8.31
CA LEU A 91 4.07 -9.78 -8.07
C LEU A 91 4.27 -11.31 -8.00
N LYS A 92 3.31 -12.06 -7.43
CA LYS A 92 3.31 -13.52 -7.49
C LYS A 92 3.22 -14.03 -8.94
N LEU A 93 2.35 -13.44 -9.77
CA LEU A 93 2.27 -13.81 -11.19
C LEU A 93 3.57 -13.52 -11.94
N TYR A 94 4.17 -12.35 -11.71
CA TYR A 94 5.47 -11.97 -12.28
C TYR A 94 6.59 -12.97 -11.93
N GLN A 95 6.56 -13.57 -10.73
CA GLN A 95 7.56 -14.55 -10.28
C GLN A 95 7.38 -15.94 -10.92
N LEU A 96 6.13 -16.29 -11.26
CA LEU A 96 5.79 -17.58 -11.84
C LEU A 96 5.94 -17.58 -13.37
N GLU A 97 5.91 -16.40 -13.97
CA GLU A 97 6.05 -16.23 -15.41
C GLU A 97 7.49 -16.53 -15.87
N LYS A 98 7.61 -17.38 -16.88
CA LYS A 98 8.91 -17.79 -17.46
C LYS A 98 9.19 -17.09 -18.77
N ASP A 99 8.15 -16.63 -19.46
CA ASP A 99 8.30 -15.88 -20.69
C ASP A 99 8.69 -14.42 -20.40
N ILE A 100 9.75 -13.94 -21.06
CA ILE A 100 10.32 -12.61 -20.81
C ILE A 100 9.35 -11.49 -21.22
N GLU A 101 8.59 -11.70 -22.30
CA GLU A 101 7.66 -10.70 -22.84
C GLU A 101 6.41 -10.58 -21.94
N ALA A 102 5.85 -11.71 -21.53
CA ALA A 102 4.78 -11.79 -20.54
C ALA A 102 5.21 -11.22 -19.19
N GLN A 103 6.43 -11.51 -18.74
CA GLN A 103 7.00 -10.98 -17.51
C GLN A 103 7.08 -9.43 -17.54
N GLN A 104 7.47 -8.84 -18.68
CA GLN A 104 7.44 -7.39 -18.88
C GLN A 104 6.02 -6.82 -18.85
N LYS A 105 5.04 -7.52 -19.43
CA LYS A 105 3.62 -7.13 -19.35
C LYS A 105 3.11 -7.14 -17.90
N HIS A 106 3.51 -8.11 -17.10
CA HIS A 106 3.23 -8.13 -15.67
C HIS A 106 3.87 -6.96 -14.93
N LEU A 107 5.12 -6.64 -15.25
CA LEU A 107 5.84 -5.52 -14.63
C LEU A 107 5.19 -4.16 -14.93
N ARG A 108 4.72 -3.94 -16.17
CA ARG A 108 3.92 -2.75 -16.53
C ARG A 108 2.66 -2.64 -15.67
N LYS A 109 1.92 -3.74 -15.51
CA LYS A 109 0.71 -3.76 -14.67
C LYS A 109 1.03 -3.49 -13.20
N ILE A 110 2.09 -4.08 -12.66
CA ILE A 110 2.58 -3.83 -11.30
C ILE A 110 2.87 -2.34 -11.11
N SER A 111 3.55 -1.72 -12.09
CA SER A 111 3.83 -0.29 -12.06
C SER A 111 2.55 0.57 -12.08
N THR A 112 1.61 0.30 -12.98
CA THR A 112 0.34 1.06 -13.05
C THR A 112 -0.45 0.98 -11.74
N ILE A 113 -0.56 -0.22 -11.17
CA ILE A 113 -1.23 -0.43 -9.87
C ILE A 113 -0.47 0.30 -8.76
N GLY A 114 0.86 0.22 -8.77
CA GLY A 114 1.71 0.91 -7.81
C GLY A 114 1.58 2.43 -7.87
N PHE A 115 1.41 3.03 -9.04
CA PHE A 115 1.11 4.46 -9.16
C PHE A 115 -0.26 4.82 -8.58
N GLY A 116 -1.29 4.00 -8.85
CA GLY A 116 -2.61 4.17 -8.24
C GLY A 116 -2.54 4.13 -6.71
N TYR A 117 -1.76 3.20 -6.16
CA TYR A 117 -1.46 3.14 -4.73
C TYR A 117 -0.83 4.43 -4.20
N ILE A 118 0.20 4.98 -4.87
CA ILE A 118 0.84 6.23 -4.43
C ILE A 118 -0.16 7.38 -4.42
N ILE A 119 -0.94 7.56 -5.50
CA ILE A 119 -1.92 8.64 -5.63
C ILE A 119 -2.95 8.57 -4.50
N ILE A 120 -3.51 7.39 -4.26
CA ILE A 120 -4.51 7.18 -3.22
C ILE A 120 -3.91 7.38 -1.84
N THR A 121 -2.68 6.94 -1.60
CA THR A 121 -2.03 7.11 -0.31
C THR A 121 -1.78 8.59 -0.03
N ILE A 122 -1.28 9.36 -1.01
CA ILE A 122 -1.11 10.82 -0.89
C ILE A 122 -2.47 11.50 -0.65
N GLY A 123 -3.50 11.15 -1.42
CA GLY A 123 -4.85 11.69 -1.25
C GLY A 123 -5.43 11.39 0.14
N THR A 124 -5.15 10.20 0.67
CA THR A 124 -5.55 9.78 2.02
C THR A 124 -4.84 10.61 3.08
N PHE A 125 -3.51 10.79 2.97
CA PHE A 125 -2.76 11.65 3.87
C PHE A 125 -3.23 13.09 3.82
N TRP A 126 -3.50 13.63 2.63
CA TRP A 126 -4.01 14.98 2.48
C TRP A 126 -5.38 15.15 3.15
N PHE A 127 -6.32 14.23 2.89
CA PHE A 127 -7.64 14.20 3.53
C PHE A 127 -7.54 14.13 5.06
N MET A 128 -6.69 13.25 5.58
CA MET A 128 -6.47 13.09 7.02
C MET A 128 -5.75 14.27 7.65
N SER A 129 -4.85 14.94 6.93
CA SER A 129 -4.11 16.11 7.44
C SER A 129 -4.97 17.36 7.58
N ASN A 130 -6.03 17.46 6.77
CA ASN A 130 -6.98 18.57 6.80
C ASN A 130 -8.05 18.43 7.92
N TRP A 131 -7.76 17.63 8.95
CA TRP A 131 -8.66 17.30 10.07
C TRP A 131 -9.13 18.53 10.86
N HIS A 132 -8.33 19.61 10.87
CA HIS A 132 -8.60 20.82 11.67
C HIS A 132 -9.18 22.01 10.89
N ASN A 133 -9.32 21.90 9.57
CA ASN A 133 -9.74 23.04 8.72
C ASN A 133 -11.25 23.11 8.41
N PHE A 134 -12.09 22.36 9.14
CA PHE A 134 -13.55 22.39 8.99
C PHE A 134 -14.27 22.09 10.30
#